data_AF-A0AAC9HLY7-F1
#
_entry.id   AF-A0AAC9HLY7-F1
#
_cell.length_a   1.000
_cell.length_b   1.000
_cell.length_c   1.000
_cell.angle_alpha   90.00
_cell.angle_beta   90.00
_cell.angle_gamma   90.00
#
_symmetry.space_group_name_H-M   'P 1'
#
loop_
_entity.id
_entity.type
_entity.pdbx_description
1 polymer ?
#
loop_
_entity_poly.entity_id
_entity_poly.type
_entity_poly.pdbx_seq_one_letter_code
_entity_poly.pdbx_strand_id
1 'polypeptide(L)'
;MLSGWDEGPFYYDNGDPEDSLNHWIDEDTIQFLQIGPELVADLMAWDDEFQQTFNRDDFRASGFPSEEAEKNWVQKGKELAVRLKQESPVVARVDYQAYGCIPKGSCMI
;
A
#
# COMPACT_ATOMS: atom_id res chain seq x y z
N MET A 1 0.53 2.37 5.14
CA MET A 1 0.12 1.63 3.93
C MET A 1 -1.36 1.35 4.02
N LEU A 2 -2.12 2.01 3.16
CA LEU A 2 -3.57 1.94 3.04
C LEU A 2 -3.88 1.99 1.54
N SER A 3 -4.41 0.92 0.98
CA SER A 3 -4.83 0.90 -0.43
C SER A 3 -6.26 1.40 -0.57
N GLY A 4 -6.47 2.28 -1.53
CA GLY A 4 -7.78 2.70 -2.00
C GLY A 4 -7.88 2.44 -3.51
N TRP A 5 -9.09 2.25 -4.02
CA TRP A 5 -9.26 2.15 -5.46
C TRP A 5 -8.97 3.50 -6.11
N ASP A 6 -8.16 3.49 -7.17
CA ASP A 6 -7.70 4.72 -7.84
C ASP A 6 -6.95 5.68 -6.89
N GLU A 7 -6.35 5.12 -5.83
CA GLU A 7 -5.52 5.85 -4.86
C GLU A 7 -4.20 5.11 -4.62
N GLY A 8 -3.12 5.87 -4.43
CA GLY A 8 -1.82 5.31 -4.10
C GLY A 8 -1.77 4.67 -2.71
N PRO A 9 -0.98 3.59 -2.51
CA PRO A 9 -1.02 2.79 -1.27
C PRO A 9 -0.29 3.42 -0.08
N PHE A 10 0.41 4.54 -0.30
CA PHE A 10 1.19 5.21 0.74
C PHE A 10 0.45 6.40 1.31
N TYR A 11 0.46 6.50 2.65
CA TYR A 11 -0.08 7.62 3.38
C TYR A 11 1.02 8.25 4.24
N TYR A 12 1.53 9.41 3.85
CA TYR A 12 2.51 10.17 4.63
C TYR A 12 2.49 11.66 4.27
N ASP A 13 3.03 12.47 5.19
CA ASP A 13 3.28 13.88 4.99
C ASP A 13 4.73 14.03 4.49
N ASN A 14 4.91 14.57 3.29
CA ASN A 14 6.23 14.83 2.70
C ASN A 14 6.76 16.24 3.00
N GLY A 15 6.01 17.04 3.75
CA GLY A 15 6.32 18.42 4.09
C GLY A 15 5.88 19.45 3.05
N ASP A 16 5.30 19.04 1.92
CA ASP A 16 4.70 19.93 0.94
C ASP A 16 3.21 20.14 1.27
N PRO A 17 2.79 21.35 1.68
CA PRO A 17 1.39 21.63 2.03
C PRO A 17 0.44 21.62 0.82
N GLU A 18 0.95 21.66 -0.42
CA GLU A 18 0.13 21.58 -1.63
C GLU A 18 -0.08 20.15 -2.12
N ASP A 19 0.66 19.18 -1.55
CA ASP A 19 0.61 17.79 -1.96
C ASP A 19 -0.44 16.97 -1.18
N SER A 20 -0.85 15.87 -1.80
CA SER A 20 -1.73 14.87 -1.21
C SER A 20 -1.03 14.12 -0.08
N LEU A 21 -1.79 13.60 0.88
CA LEU A 21 -1.26 12.65 1.87
C LEU A 21 -1.21 11.22 1.31
N ASN A 22 -2.01 10.92 0.28
CA ASN A 22 -1.98 9.67 -0.48
C ASN A 22 -0.96 9.80 -1.63
N HIS A 23 -0.01 8.87 -1.70
CA HIS A 23 1.09 8.85 -2.65
C HIS A 23 1.12 7.55 -3.46
N TRP A 24 1.29 7.67 -4.77
CA TRP A 24 1.49 6.55 -5.69
C TRP A 24 2.90 5.97 -5.55
N ILE A 25 3.14 4.76 -6.06
CA ILE A 25 4.49 4.20 -6.12
C ILE A 25 5.22 4.78 -7.35
N ASP A 26 5.66 6.03 -7.23
CA ASP A 26 6.33 6.82 -8.27
C ASP A 26 7.75 7.23 -7.89
N GLU A 27 8.44 7.94 -8.79
CA GLU A 27 9.84 8.34 -8.60
C GLU A 27 10.03 9.18 -7.33
N ASP A 28 9.11 10.10 -7.05
CA ASP A 28 9.16 10.98 -5.88
C ASP A 28 9.00 10.17 -4.58
N THR A 29 8.05 9.23 -4.50
CA THR A 29 7.92 8.41 -3.29
C THR A 29 9.07 7.42 -3.13
N ILE A 30 9.59 6.87 -4.23
CA ILE A 30 10.76 5.97 -4.19
C ILE A 30 11.97 6.72 -3.65
N GLN A 31 12.19 7.96 -4.11
CA GLN A 31 13.26 8.82 -3.63
C GLN A 31 13.04 9.22 -2.16
N PHE A 32 11.82 9.60 -1.81
CA PHE A 32 11.47 10.02 -0.46
C PHE A 32 11.65 8.88 0.55
N LEU A 33 11.13 7.69 0.24
CA LEU A 33 11.21 6.50 1.09
C LEU A 33 12.56 5.78 0.98
N GLN A 34 13.40 6.11 0.00
CA GLN A 34 14.71 5.49 -0.22
C GLN A 34 14.65 3.95 -0.30
N ILE A 35 13.74 3.43 -1.13
CA ILE A 35 13.51 1.99 -1.29
C ILE A 35 14.12 1.45 -2.59
N GLY A 36 14.54 0.18 -2.55
CA GLY A 36 15.19 -0.49 -3.68
C GLY A 36 14.21 -1.00 -4.76
N PRO A 37 14.70 -1.26 -5.98
CA PRO A 37 13.86 -1.64 -7.12
C PRO A 37 13.11 -2.96 -6.94
N GLU A 38 13.66 -3.92 -6.18
CA GLU A 38 12.99 -5.19 -5.90
C GLU A 38 11.74 -4.98 -5.04
N LEU A 39 11.86 -4.23 -3.94
CA LEU A 39 10.72 -3.90 -3.09
C LEU A 39 9.68 -3.05 -3.83
N VAL A 40 10.11 -2.12 -4.68
CA VAL A 40 9.21 -1.34 -5.55
C VAL A 40 8.39 -2.28 -6.44
N ALA A 41 9.03 -3.22 -7.13
CA ALA A 41 8.33 -4.17 -8.00
C ALA A 41 7.30 -5.01 -7.24
N ASP A 42 7.65 -5.49 -6.04
CA ASP A 42 6.74 -6.28 -5.21
C ASP A 42 5.55 -5.45 -4.69
N LEU A 43 5.79 -4.19 -4.29
CA LEU A 43 4.74 -3.25 -3.87
C LEU A 43 3.80 -2.89 -5.01
N MET A 44 4.33 -2.65 -6.22
CA MET A 44 3.53 -2.38 -7.41
C MET A 44 2.65 -3.59 -7.75
N ALA A 45 3.22 -4.79 -7.77
CA ALA A 45 2.45 -6.00 -8.05
C ALA A 45 1.33 -6.24 -7.01
N TRP A 46 1.60 -5.93 -5.74
CA TRP A 46 0.61 -6.03 -4.67
C TRP A 46 -0.50 -4.99 -4.80
N ASP A 47 -0.17 -3.73 -5.16
CA ASP A 47 -1.19 -2.70 -5.37
C ASP A 47 -2.01 -2.99 -6.63
N ASP A 48 -1.38 -3.39 -7.73
CA ASP A 48 -2.04 -3.80 -8.98
C ASP A 48 -3.06 -4.93 -8.74
N GLU A 49 -2.73 -5.91 -7.88
CA GLU A 49 -3.65 -6.99 -7.50
C GLU A 49 -4.93 -6.41 -6.85
N PHE A 50 -4.81 -5.36 -6.03
CA PHE A 50 -5.97 -4.69 -5.44
C PHE A 50 -6.72 -3.82 -6.44
N GLN A 51 -6.02 -3.01 -7.25
CA GLN A 51 -6.65 -2.15 -8.25
C GLN A 51 -7.44 -2.96 -9.28
N GLN A 52 -6.98 -4.17 -9.63
CA GLN A 52 -7.72 -5.09 -10.52
C GLN A 52 -9.04 -5.60 -9.93
N THR A 53 -9.23 -5.51 -8.62
CA THR A 53 -10.53 -5.82 -7.99
C THR A 53 -11.57 -4.74 -8.23
N PHE A 54 -11.17 -3.56 -8.70
CA PHE A 54 -12.08 -2.45 -8.95
C PHE A 54 -12.81 -2.62 -10.28
N ASN A 55 -14.12 -2.81 -10.21
CA ASN A 55 -14.97 -2.85 -11.40
C ASN A 55 -15.55 -1.46 -11.64
N ARG A 56 -14.99 -0.75 -12.64
CA ARG A 56 -15.42 0.60 -13.04
C ARG A 56 -16.82 0.64 -13.66
N ASP A 57 -17.31 -0.49 -14.18
CA ASP A 57 -18.63 -0.60 -14.80
C ASP A 57 -19.73 -0.94 -13.78
N ASP A 58 -19.36 -1.67 -12.71
CA ASP A 58 -20.23 -1.97 -11.57
C ASP A 58 -19.46 -1.98 -10.25
N PHE A 59 -19.47 -0.84 -9.56
CA PHE A 59 -18.77 -0.67 -8.28
C PHE A 59 -19.22 -1.69 -7.21
N ARG A 60 -20.46 -2.21 -7.28
CA ARG A 60 -20.95 -3.21 -6.30
C ARG A 60 -20.37 -4.58 -6.54
N ALA A 61 -19.90 -4.84 -7.75
CA ALA A 61 -19.19 -6.07 -8.12
C ALA A 61 -17.67 -5.96 -7.91
N SER A 62 -17.20 -4.88 -7.30
CA SER A 62 -15.78 -4.73 -6.94
C SER A 62 -15.43 -5.56 -5.70
N GLY A 63 -14.16 -5.92 -5.58
CA GLY A 63 -13.62 -6.69 -4.45
C GLY A 63 -13.01 -8.01 -4.89
N PHE A 64 -12.43 -8.72 -3.92
CA PHE A 64 -11.72 -9.97 -4.18
C PHE A 64 -12.68 -11.07 -4.66
N PRO A 65 -12.23 -11.96 -5.56
CA PRO A 65 -13.05 -13.07 -6.07
C PRO A 65 -13.36 -14.14 -5.02
N SER A 66 -12.63 -14.15 -3.90
CA SER A 66 -12.86 -15.02 -2.76
C SER A 66 -12.23 -14.45 -1.48
N GLU A 67 -12.72 -14.91 -0.32
CA GLU A 67 -12.10 -14.59 0.97
C GLU A 67 -10.64 -15.09 1.07
N GLU A 68 -10.30 -16.17 0.37
CA GLU A 68 -8.93 -16.71 0.36
C GLU A 68 -7.99 -15.79 -0.41
N ALA A 69 -8.43 -15.24 -1.54
CA ALA A 69 -7.67 -14.25 -2.31
C ALA A 69 -7.43 -12.99 -1.47
N GLU A 70 -8.46 -12.49 -0.78
CA GLU A 70 -8.34 -11.35 0.14
C GLU A 70 -7.33 -11.65 1.26
N LYS A 71 -7.44 -12.81 1.94
CA LYS A 71 -6.52 -13.19 3.03
C LYS A 71 -5.07 -13.28 2.56
N ASN A 72 -4.84 -13.84 1.37
CA ASN A 72 -3.51 -13.94 0.78
C ASN A 72 -2.95 -12.56 0.45
N TRP A 73 -3.75 -11.68 -0.16
CA TRP A 73 -3.35 -10.31 -0.46
C TRP A 73 -3.05 -9.51 0.83
N VAL A 74 -3.87 -9.65 1.86
CA VAL A 74 -3.65 -9.02 3.17
C VAL A 74 -2.33 -9.51 3.78
N GLN A 75 -2.04 -10.80 3.71
CA GLN A 75 -0.82 -11.39 4.25
C GLN A 75 0.43 -10.92 3.50
N LYS A 76 0.39 -10.86 2.16
CA LYS A 76 1.47 -10.26 1.36
C LYS A 76 1.74 -8.82 1.76
N GLY A 77 0.69 -8.00 1.91
CA GLY A 77 0.86 -6.60 2.30
C GLY A 77 1.47 -6.42 3.70
N LYS A 78 1.20 -7.34 4.63
CA LYS A 78 1.89 -7.38 5.93
C LYS A 78 3.40 -7.64 5.78
N GLU A 79 3.77 -8.60 4.95
CA GLU A 79 5.18 -8.93 4.69
C GLU A 79 5.90 -7.77 4.01
N LEU A 80 5.25 -7.10 3.06
CA LEU A 80 5.78 -5.91 2.40
C LEU A 80 5.92 -4.73 3.35
N ALA A 81 4.97 -4.50 4.26
CA ALA A 81 5.07 -3.47 5.28
C ALA A 81 6.26 -3.70 6.23
N VAL A 82 6.54 -4.96 6.58
CA VAL A 82 7.73 -5.33 7.37
C VAL A 82 9.01 -5.07 6.58
N ARG A 83 9.06 -5.49 5.31
CA ARG A 83 10.22 -5.25 4.43
C ARG A 83 10.49 -3.76 4.22
N LEU A 84 9.44 -2.96 3.98
CA LEU A 84 9.55 -1.51 3.85
C LEU A 84 10.26 -0.87 5.06
N LYS A 85 9.88 -1.26 6.27
CA LYS A 85 10.53 -0.79 7.50
C LYS A 85 11.99 -1.24 7.60
N GLN A 86 12.33 -2.42 7.11
CA GLN A 86 13.68 -2.97 7.18
C GLN A 86 14.62 -2.39 6.13
N GLU A 87 14.11 -2.18 4.91
CA GLU A 87 14.89 -1.77 3.75
C GLU A 87 15.01 -0.24 3.62
N SER A 88 14.01 0.52 4.10
CA SER A 88 14.08 1.98 4.11
C SER A 88 14.81 2.51 5.35
N PRO A 89 15.87 3.31 5.19
CA PRO A 89 16.57 3.93 6.31
C PRO A 89 15.80 5.10 6.97
N VAL A 90 14.76 5.61 6.32
CA VAL A 90 14.01 6.79 6.77
C VAL A 90 12.65 6.45 7.38
N VAL A 91 12.15 5.24 7.14
CA VAL A 91 10.86 4.79 7.67
C VAL A 91 11.02 4.29 9.11
N ALA A 92 10.62 5.13 10.07
CA ALA A 92 10.63 4.76 11.48
C ALA A 92 9.48 3.80 11.87
N ARG A 93 8.35 3.87 11.15
CA ARG A 93 7.13 3.10 11.45
C ARG A 93 6.29 2.92 10.19
N VAL A 94 5.71 1.73 10.05
CA VAL A 94 4.68 1.44 9.05
C VAL A 94 3.39 1.02 9.78
N ASP A 95 2.31 1.76 9.55
CA ASP A 95 0.96 1.35 9.94
C ASP A 95 0.29 0.73 8.71
N TYR A 96 0.04 -0.57 8.75
CA TYR A 96 -0.57 -1.30 7.63
C TYR A 96 -2.05 -1.52 7.91
N GLN A 97 -2.89 -0.95 7.05
CA GLN A 97 -4.35 -0.95 7.20
C GLN A 97 -5.07 -1.78 6.12
N ALA A 98 -4.33 -2.40 5.19
CA ALA A 98 -4.92 -3.05 4.00
C ALA A 98 -5.79 -2.03 3.23
N TYR A 99 -7.05 -2.32 2.94
CA TYR A 99 -8.03 -1.34 2.41
C TYR A 99 -8.96 -0.78 3.51
N GLY A 100 -8.42 -0.63 4.72
CA GLY A 100 -9.15 -0.16 5.91
C GLY A 100 -9.76 -1.28 6.77
N CYS A 101 -9.57 -2.55 6.39
CA CYS A 101 -10.06 -3.69 7.16
C CYS A 101 -9.19 -4.01 8.39
N ILE A 102 -7.94 -3.53 8.42
CA ILE A 102 -7.09 -3.59 9.61
C ILE A 102 -7.17 -2.24 10.35
N PRO A 103 -7.54 -2.22 11.65
CA PRO A 103 -7.66 -0.98 12.41
C PRO A 103 -6.36 -0.17 12.45
N LYS A 104 -6.50 1.15 12.36
CA LYS A 104 -5.40 2.10 12.58
C LYS A 104 -4.70 1.80 13.91
N GLY A 105 -3.37 1.76 13.88
CA GLY A 105 -2.55 1.50 15.07
C GLY A 105 -2.16 0.03 15.27
N SER A 106 -2.58 -0.88 14.37
CA SER A 106 -1.99 -2.21 14.22
C SER A 106 -0.58 -2.10 13.64
N CYS A 107 0.36 -1.63 14.46
CA CYS A 107 1.74 -1.43 14.04
C CYS A 107 2.38 -2.78 13.70
N MET A 108 2.95 -2.89 12.50
CA MET A 108 3.80 -4.01 12.14
C MET A 108 5.17 -3.78 12.81
N ILE A 109 5.56 -4.70 13.69
CA ILE A 109 6.83 -4.65 14.44
C ILE A 109 7.93 -5.39 13.70
#